data_AF-A0A250JPC6-F1
#
_entry.id   AF-A0A250JPC6-F1
#
_cell.length_a   1.000
_cell.length_b   1.000
_cell.length_c   1.000
_cell.angle_alpha   90.00
_cell.angle_beta   90.00
_cell.angle_gamma   90.00
#
_symmetry.space_group_name_H-M   'P 1'
#
loop_
_entity.id
_entity.type
_entity.pdbx_description
1 polymer ?
#
loop_
_entity_poly.entity_id
_entity_poly.type
_entity_poly.pdbx_seq_one_letter_code
_entity_poly.pdbx_strand_id
1 'polypeptide(L)'
;MTTGDTRHNLNTELARRLNGIFKRNLSRKDAVRTAAREEAKKRKSKKQKAAPAPDGHLDPNAPLNGVLAKGDNYARRGYTYLKAQDGRGVYRDFDHAHLSEIRDMVKERAEFPGGPKENFNPTYTQQSPYAWEAHHMLPGSAFYYTMKDGKPAFTYKQLRLLLMSEYNINHGHNIINLPAEDWAVPVHSLICHPSDHESYTMRVMDEMRKVSKRLQEVINSGEPHGDLPETAFEELKDLEEDFWEFLVGLSRAIVMAKVTGVRFTGSGSEHVRYANKDGTTHYEWGSLW
;
A
#
# COMPACT_ATOMS: atom_id res chain seq x y z
N MET A 1 -2.72 38.11 -13.06
CA MET A 1 -1.50 37.36 -12.68
C MET A 1 -1.94 35.98 -12.24
N THR A 2 -1.61 34.97 -13.03
CA THR A 2 -2.00 33.57 -12.82
C THR A 2 -1.08 32.94 -11.78
N THR A 3 -1.62 32.63 -10.60
CA THR A 3 -0.96 31.77 -9.61
C THR A 3 -1.05 30.33 -10.12
N GLY A 4 -0.05 29.95 -10.93
CA GLY A 4 0.12 28.56 -11.37
C GLY A 4 0.26 27.64 -10.16
N ASP A 5 -0.64 26.68 -10.08
CA ASP A 5 -0.72 25.66 -9.04
C ASP A 5 0.56 24.79 -9.08
N THR A 6 1.47 25.02 -8.14
CA THR A 6 2.77 24.33 -8.04
C THR A 6 2.69 22.96 -7.36
N ARG A 7 1.49 22.48 -7.02
CA ARG A 7 1.28 21.29 -6.16
C ARG A 7 1.41 19.93 -6.86
N HIS A 8 1.55 19.89 -8.19
CA HIS A 8 1.64 18.64 -8.97
C HIS A 8 2.83 18.57 -9.92
N ASN A 9 4.00 19.06 -9.50
CA ASN A 9 5.20 18.94 -10.34
C ASN A 9 5.98 17.66 -9.99
N LEU A 10 6.03 16.71 -10.94
CA LEU A 10 6.92 15.54 -11.00
C LEU A 10 8.44 15.88 -10.99
N ASN A 11 8.82 17.04 -10.46
CA ASN A 11 9.94 17.81 -10.98
C ASN A 11 11.18 17.75 -10.08
N THR A 12 11.83 16.59 -10.10
CA THR A 12 13.28 16.57 -10.15
C THR A 12 13.72 15.75 -11.36
N GLU A 13 14.80 16.14 -12.03
CA GLU A 13 15.40 15.32 -13.10
C GLU A 13 15.72 13.90 -12.58
N LEU A 14 16.04 13.79 -11.30
CA LEU A 14 16.19 12.53 -10.58
C LEU A 14 14.89 11.71 -10.59
N ALA A 15 13.74 12.27 -10.18
CA ALA A 15 12.46 11.56 -10.22
C ALA A 15 12.08 11.09 -11.63
N ARG A 16 12.35 11.91 -12.66
CA ARG A 16 12.17 11.52 -14.07
C ARG A 16 13.11 10.39 -14.49
N ARG A 17 14.39 10.43 -14.09
CA ARG A 17 15.35 9.34 -14.35
C ARG A 17 14.98 8.06 -13.63
N LEU A 18 14.54 8.14 -12.38
CA LEU A 18 14.11 6.98 -11.58
C LEU A 18 12.84 6.35 -12.15
N ASN A 19 11.84 7.15 -12.51
CA ASN A 19 10.64 6.66 -13.20
C ASN A 19 11.01 6.05 -14.58
N GLY A 20 11.97 6.63 -15.29
CA GLY A 20 12.52 6.04 -16.52
C GLY A 20 13.20 4.70 -16.31
N ILE A 21 14.01 4.55 -15.25
CA ILE A 21 14.63 3.27 -14.86
C ILE A 21 13.53 2.26 -14.48
N PHE A 22 12.53 2.69 -13.71
CA PHE A 22 11.39 1.88 -13.32
C PHE A 22 10.61 1.36 -14.53
N LYS A 23 10.21 2.23 -15.48
CA LYS A 23 9.50 1.82 -16.70
C LYS A 23 10.30 0.82 -17.53
N ARG A 24 11.63 0.99 -17.60
CA ARG A 24 12.52 0.01 -18.26
C ARG A 24 12.54 -1.32 -17.52
N ASN A 25 12.62 -1.30 -16.19
CA ASN A 25 12.58 -2.52 -15.37
C ASN A 25 11.23 -3.24 -15.45
N LEU A 26 10.12 -2.49 -15.47
CA LEU A 26 8.78 -3.04 -15.67
C LEU A 26 8.67 -3.71 -17.04
N SER A 27 9.09 -3.02 -18.11
CA SER A 27 9.14 -3.59 -19.46
C SER A 27 10.04 -4.84 -19.53
N ARG A 28 11.19 -4.85 -18.85
CA ARG A 28 12.03 -6.06 -18.74
C ARG A 28 11.32 -7.16 -17.97
N LYS A 29 10.64 -6.85 -16.86
CA LYS A 29 9.92 -7.84 -16.05
C LYS A 29 8.74 -8.43 -16.81
N ASP A 30 8.03 -7.63 -17.60
CA ASP A 30 6.97 -8.10 -18.49
C ASP A 30 7.54 -8.91 -19.65
N ALA A 31 8.68 -8.52 -20.21
CA ALA A 31 9.38 -9.30 -21.23
C ALA A 31 9.89 -10.64 -20.67
N VAL A 32 10.47 -10.66 -19.47
CA VAL A 32 10.92 -11.87 -18.77
C VAL A 32 9.73 -12.73 -18.36
N ARG A 33 8.60 -12.15 -17.93
CA ARG A 33 7.38 -12.89 -17.60
C ARG A 33 6.73 -13.47 -18.85
N THR A 34 6.77 -12.74 -19.96
CA THR A 34 6.29 -13.20 -21.27
C THR A 34 7.19 -14.31 -21.78
N ALA A 35 8.52 -14.12 -21.73
CA ALA A 35 9.50 -15.13 -22.08
C ALA A 35 9.37 -16.37 -21.18
N ALA A 36 9.25 -16.21 -19.86
CA ALA A 36 9.05 -17.31 -18.92
C ALA A 36 7.69 -18.00 -19.11
N ARG A 37 6.63 -17.29 -19.55
CA ARG A 37 5.36 -17.90 -19.97
C ARG A 37 5.53 -18.71 -21.27
N GLU A 38 6.29 -18.18 -22.22
CA GLU A 38 6.61 -18.84 -23.49
C GLU A 38 7.60 -20.01 -23.32
N GLU A 39 8.45 -19.96 -22.29
CA GLU A 39 9.47 -20.95 -21.95
C GLU A 39 8.90 -22.03 -21.01
N ALA A 40 8.00 -21.67 -20.08
CA ALA A 40 7.20 -22.62 -19.31
C ALA A 40 6.24 -23.43 -20.19
N LYS A 41 5.80 -22.87 -21.34
CA LYS A 41 5.13 -23.63 -22.40
C LYS A 41 6.08 -24.62 -23.12
N LYS A 42 7.40 -24.44 -23.03
CA LYS A 42 8.39 -25.18 -23.84
C LYS A 42 9.20 -26.24 -23.12
N ARG A 43 9.44 -26.21 -21.80
CA ARG A 43 9.82 -27.38 -20.96
C ARG A 43 10.39 -26.96 -19.60
N LYS A 44 10.10 -27.79 -18.59
CA LYS A 44 10.80 -27.86 -17.29
C LYS A 44 12.30 -28.15 -17.50
N SER A 45 13.21 -27.30 -17.00
CA SER A 45 14.30 -27.70 -16.08
C SER A 45 15.31 -26.57 -15.77
N LYS A 46 15.74 -26.58 -14.50
CA LYS A 46 16.99 -26.10 -13.85
C LYS A 46 17.42 -24.63 -13.98
N LYS A 47 17.21 -23.87 -12.88
CA LYS A 47 18.05 -22.70 -12.52
C LYS A 47 19.33 -23.18 -11.82
N GLN A 48 20.49 -22.73 -12.32
CA GLN A 48 21.77 -22.77 -11.61
C GLN A 48 21.86 -21.60 -10.62
N LYS A 49 22.40 -21.86 -9.42
CA LYS A 49 22.78 -20.85 -8.42
C LYS A 49 24.10 -20.19 -8.84
N ALA A 50 24.12 -18.85 -8.87
CA ALA A 50 25.36 -18.08 -8.93
C ALA A 50 25.99 -17.98 -7.53
N ALA A 51 27.31 -17.96 -7.48
CA ALA A 51 28.12 -17.82 -6.28
C ALA A 51 28.04 -16.39 -5.71
N PRO A 52 28.22 -16.20 -4.39
CA PRO A 52 28.19 -14.87 -3.77
C PRO A 52 29.41 -14.04 -4.19
N ALA A 53 29.19 -12.74 -4.38
CA ALA A 53 30.24 -11.78 -4.69
C ALA A 53 31.15 -11.56 -3.45
N PRO A 54 32.48 -11.47 -3.63
CA PRO A 54 33.42 -11.11 -2.58
C PRO A 54 33.53 -9.58 -2.54
N ASP A 55 32.65 -8.95 -1.80
CA ASP A 55 32.88 -7.73 -1.02
C ASP A 55 31.55 -7.36 -0.39
N GLY A 56 31.56 -6.85 0.83
CA GLY A 56 30.39 -6.43 1.59
C GLY A 56 29.69 -5.19 1.00
N HIS A 57 29.51 -5.13 -0.32
CA HIS A 57 28.83 -4.06 -1.04
C HIS A 57 27.84 -4.68 -2.03
N LEU A 58 26.67 -4.03 -2.18
CA LEU A 58 25.60 -4.52 -3.05
C LEU A 58 26.10 -4.72 -4.47
N ASP A 59 26.00 -5.95 -4.98
CA ASP A 59 26.40 -6.28 -6.35
C ASP A 59 25.65 -5.37 -7.35
N PRO A 60 26.36 -4.49 -8.08
CA PRO A 60 25.74 -3.58 -9.04
C PRO A 60 25.08 -4.30 -10.22
N ASN A 61 25.31 -5.60 -10.38
CA ASN A 61 24.71 -6.46 -11.39
C ASN A 61 23.61 -7.38 -10.85
N ALA A 62 23.34 -7.37 -9.54
CA ALA A 62 22.28 -8.18 -8.96
C ALA A 62 20.92 -7.88 -9.59
N PRO A 63 20.09 -8.92 -9.81
CA PRO A 63 18.77 -8.76 -10.42
C PRO A 63 17.89 -7.86 -9.56
N LEU A 64 17.07 -7.05 -10.24
CA LEU A 64 16.12 -6.13 -9.60
C LEU A 64 14.72 -6.76 -9.64
N ASN A 65 14.41 -7.60 -8.66
CA ASN A 65 13.16 -8.34 -8.59
C ASN A 65 12.00 -7.52 -8.01
N GLY A 66 12.32 -6.58 -7.11
CA GLY A 66 11.35 -5.78 -6.38
C GLY A 66 10.49 -4.88 -7.27
N VAL A 67 9.32 -4.50 -6.75
CA VAL A 67 8.34 -3.65 -7.44
C VAL A 67 7.89 -2.54 -6.51
N LEU A 68 8.27 -1.31 -6.83
CA LEU A 68 7.98 -0.13 -6.02
C LEU A 68 6.97 0.83 -6.66
N ALA A 69 6.36 0.47 -7.79
CA ALA A 69 5.28 1.27 -8.36
C ALA A 69 4.00 0.46 -8.54
N LYS A 70 2.90 1.20 -8.57
CA LYS A 70 1.56 0.68 -8.81
C LYS A 70 1.54 -0.08 -10.14
N GLY A 71 1.05 -1.32 -10.10
CA GLY A 71 0.94 -2.18 -11.27
C GLY A 71 -0.44 -2.82 -11.34
N ASP A 72 -0.79 -3.36 -12.50
CA ASP A 72 -2.11 -3.94 -12.73
C ASP A 72 -2.33 -5.18 -11.85
N ASN A 73 -3.55 -5.36 -11.35
CA ASN A 73 -4.00 -6.46 -10.46
C ASN A 73 -3.66 -6.35 -8.96
N TYR A 74 -3.14 -5.23 -8.46
CA TYR A 74 -2.93 -5.04 -7.01
C TYR A 74 -4.22 -5.31 -6.21
N ALA A 75 -5.35 -4.84 -6.72
CA ALA A 75 -6.64 -4.97 -6.08
C ALA A 75 -7.11 -6.45 -6.00
N ARG A 76 -6.86 -7.24 -7.06
CA ARG A 76 -7.06 -8.70 -7.05
C ARG A 76 -6.15 -9.43 -6.07
N ARG A 77 -4.90 -8.99 -5.93
CA ARG A 77 -3.93 -9.56 -4.99
C ARG A 77 -4.31 -9.25 -3.54
N GLY A 78 -4.74 -8.03 -3.25
CA GLY A 78 -5.32 -7.66 -1.96
C GLY A 78 -6.50 -8.55 -1.60
N TYR A 79 -7.50 -8.66 -2.49
CA TYR A 79 -8.63 -9.56 -2.31
C TYR A 79 -8.20 -11.01 -2.02
N THR A 80 -7.26 -11.56 -2.80
CA THR A 80 -6.80 -12.95 -2.65
C THR A 80 -6.04 -13.15 -1.34
N TYR A 81 -5.23 -12.18 -0.93
CA TYR A 81 -4.47 -12.22 0.31
C TYR A 81 -5.39 -12.15 1.52
N LEU A 82 -6.34 -11.20 1.53
CA LEU A 82 -7.36 -11.10 2.56
C LEU A 82 -8.17 -12.41 2.63
N LYS A 83 -8.51 -13.01 1.48
CA LYS A 83 -9.16 -14.33 1.44
C LYS A 83 -8.33 -15.45 2.08
N ALA A 84 -7.02 -15.49 1.81
CA ALA A 84 -6.16 -16.60 2.20
C ALA A 84 -5.68 -16.54 3.66
N GLN A 85 -5.53 -15.34 4.22
CA GLN A 85 -5.03 -15.15 5.59
C GLN A 85 -6.13 -15.15 6.65
N ASP A 86 -7.34 -15.60 6.30
CA ASP A 86 -8.53 -15.38 7.16
C ASP A 86 -8.64 -13.87 7.49
N GLY A 87 -8.46 -13.05 6.45
CA GLY A 87 -7.39 -12.04 6.42
C GLY A 87 -7.70 -10.72 7.07
N ARG A 88 -7.14 -10.58 8.28
CA ARG A 88 -7.21 -9.39 9.12
C ARG A 88 -8.67 -9.10 9.46
N GLY A 89 -9.16 -9.70 10.55
CA GLY A 89 -10.58 -9.91 10.90
C GLY A 89 -11.54 -8.70 10.92
N VAL A 90 -11.11 -7.48 10.58
CA VAL A 90 -11.95 -6.28 10.47
C VAL A 90 -13.18 -6.49 9.57
N TYR A 91 -13.05 -7.25 8.49
CA TYR A 91 -14.14 -7.50 7.53
C TYR A 91 -15.16 -8.56 8.00
N ARG A 92 -14.98 -9.10 9.20
CA ARG A 92 -15.88 -10.07 9.86
C ARG A 92 -16.27 -9.64 11.28
N ASP A 93 -15.72 -8.51 11.72
CA ASP A 93 -16.03 -7.89 12.99
C ASP A 93 -17.26 -6.99 12.82
N PHE A 94 -18.41 -7.49 13.25
CA PHE A 94 -19.68 -6.75 13.24
C PHE A 94 -20.21 -6.52 14.66
N ASP A 95 -19.36 -6.70 15.67
CA ASP A 95 -19.74 -6.55 17.07
C ASP A 95 -19.63 -5.08 17.52
N HIS A 96 -19.98 -4.17 16.61
CA HIS A 96 -20.07 -2.74 16.86
C HIS A 96 -21.44 -2.35 17.44
N ALA A 97 -21.45 -1.39 18.36
CA ALA A 97 -22.68 -0.93 19.02
C ALA A 97 -23.70 -0.36 18.02
N HIS A 98 -23.23 0.40 17.02
CA HIS A 98 -24.06 1.02 15.98
C HIS A 98 -24.67 0.04 14.98
N LEU A 99 -24.22 -1.23 14.98
CA LEU A 99 -24.78 -2.28 14.13
C LEU A 99 -25.76 -3.18 14.89
N SER A 100 -25.98 -2.98 16.20
CA SER A 100 -26.71 -3.92 17.05
C SER A 100 -28.09 -4.35 16.50
N GLU A 101 -28.85 -3.44 15.90
CA GLU A 101 -30.18 -3.72 15.34
C GLU A 101 -30.14 -4.48 14.00
N ILE A 102 -29.05 -4.33 13.23
CA ILE A 102 -28.91 -4.89 11.88
C ILE A 102 -27.80 -5.93 11.78
N ARG A 103 -27.21 -6.32 12.92
CA ARG A 103 -25.98 -7.12 12.98
C ARG A 103 -26.11 -8.43 12.21
N ASP A 104 -27.21 -9.15 12.39
CA ASP A 104 -27.41 -10.44 11.74
C ASP A 104 -27.60 -10.27 10.23
N MET A 105 -28.30 -9.21 9.80
CA MET A 105 -28.45 -8.87 8.37
C MET A 105 -27.09 -8.49 7.75
N VAL A 106 -26.26 -7.76 8.48
CA VAL A 106 -24.92 -7.37 8.02
C VAL A 106 -24.00 -8.57 7.99
N LYS A 107 -24.00 -9.43 9.01
CA LYS A 107 -23.26 -10.71 9.01
C LYS A 107 -23.65 -11.56 7.82
N GLU A 108 -24.96 -11.73 7.60
CA GLU A 108 -25.48 -12.47 6.46
C GLU A 108 -25.04 -11.85 5.14
N ARG A 109 -24.89 -10.53 4.99
CA ARG A 109 -24.69 -9.89 3.68
C ARG A 109 -23.36 -9.20 3.44
N ALA A 110 -22.49 -9.06 4.42
CA ALA A 110 -21.29 -8.25 4.31
C ALA A 110 -20.01 -8.98 4.71
N GLU A 111 -20.11 -10.18 5.30
CA GLU A 111 -18.94 -10.94 5.74
C GLU A 111 -17.93 -11.16 4.60
N PHE A 112 -16.68 -10.79 4.86
CA PHE A 112 -15.59 -10.89 3.90
C PHE A 112 -14.28 -11.27 4.60
N PRO A 113 -13.44 -12.16 4.07
CA PRO A 113 -13.80 -13.22 3.12
C PRO A 113 -14.70 -14.26 3.82
N GLY A 114 -15.90 -14.52 3.32
CA GLY A 114 -16.67 -15.69 3.77
C GLY A 114 -18.16 -15.67 3.49
N GLY A 115 -18.73 -14.51 3.17
CA GLY A 115 -20.18 -14.29 3.10
C GLY A 115 -20.93 -14.97 1.94
N PRO A 116 -22.16 -14.52 1.62
CA PRO A 116 -23.01 -15.16 0.63
C PRO A 116 -22.31 -15.33 -0.71
N LYS A 117 -22.65 -16.44 -1.39
CA LYS A 117 -22.14 -16.78 -2.70
C LYS A 117 -22.38 -15.65 -3.72
N GLU A 118 -23.42 -14.83 -3.53
CA GLU A 118 -23.74 -13.66 -4.34
C GLU A 118 -22.76 -12.48 -4.15
N ASN A 119 -22.18 -12.32 -2.96
CA ASN A 119 -21.13 -11.32 -2.73
C ASN A 119 -19.76 -11.75 -3.27
N PHE A 120 -19.64 -13.04 -3.54
CA PHE A 120 -18.50 -13.65 -4.17
C PHE A 120 -18.75 -13.83 -5.65
N ASN A 121 -18.70 -12.73 -6.39
CA ASN A 121 -18.59 -12.87 -7.83
C ASN A 121 -17.35 -13.75 -8.14
N PRO A 122 -17.51 -14.91 -8.81
CA PRO A 122 -16.39 -15.78 -9.17
C PRO A 122 -15.38 -15.06 -10.08
N THR A 123 -15.82 -14.00 -10.75
CA THR A 123 -14.96 -12.99 -11.37
C THR A 123 -14.78 -11.83 -10.39
N TYR A 124 -13.54 -11.57 -9.98
CA TYR A 124 -13.17 -10.41 -9.16
C TYR A 124 -13.92 -9.13 -9.61
N THR A 125 -14.85 -8.61 -8.78
CA THR A 125 -15.54 -7.33 -9.01
C THR A 125 -15.60 -6.50 -7.73
N GLN A 126 -15.21 -5.24 -7.84
CA GLN A 126 -15.13 -4.25 -6.75
C GLN A 126 -16.49 -3.66 -6.37
N GLN A 127 -17.52 -4.50 -6.25
CA GLN A 127 -18.93 -4.07 -6.16
C GLN A 127 -19.73 -4.78 -5.06
N SER A 128 -19.18 -5.81 -4.42
CA SER A 128 -19.87 -6.60 -3.41
C SER A 128 -19.02 -6.73 -2.15
N PRO A 129 -19.63 -6.66 -0.94
CA PRO A 129 -21.06 -6.43 -0.66
C PRO A 129 -21.55 -5.00 -0.95
N TYR A 130 -20.62 -4.10 -1.21
CA TYR A 130 -20.81 -2.73 -1.68
C TYR A 130 -19.62 -2.33 -2.57
N ALA A 131 -19.66 -1.17 -3.21
CA ALA A 131 -18.53 -0.70 -4.02
C ALA A 131 -17.30 -0.41 -3.15
N TRP A 132 -16.13 -0.96 -3.50
CA TRP A 132 -14.90 -0.81 -2.71
C TRP A 132 -13.67 -0.59 -3.59
N GLU A 133 -12.69 0.14 -3.09
CA GLU A 133 -11.44 0.41 -3.76
C GLU A 133 -10.26 -0.13 -2.96
N ALA A 134 -9.38 -0.86 -3.65
CA ALA A 134 -8.12 -1.29 -3.05
C ALA A 134 -7.19 -0.08 -2.88
N HIS A 135 -6.67 0.07 -1.67
CA HIS A 135 -5.78 1.12 -1.25
C HIS A 135 -4.42 0.55 -0.88
N HIS A 136 -3.35 1.16 -1.38
CA HIS A 136 -1.98 0.84 -0.95
C HIS A 136 -1.70 1.52 0.38
N MET A 137 -1.42 0.75 1.44
CA MET A 137 -1.08 1.32 2.75
C MET A 137 0.26 2.05 2.68
N LEU A 138 1.27 1.44 2.06
CA LEU A 138 2.46 2.13 1.59
C LEU A 138 2.27 2.50 0.11
N PRO A 139 1.90 3.76 -0.21
CA PRO A 139 1.63 4.15 -1.58
C PRO A 139 2.93 4.28 -2.39
N GLY A 140 2.85 3.99 -3.70
CA GLY A 140 4.01 4.08 -4.59
C GLY A 140 4.65 5.48 -4.63
N SER A 141 3.85 6.53 -4.42
CA SER A 141 4.34 7.91 -4.32
C SER A 141 5.37 8.09 -3.20
N ALA A 142 5.22 7.40 -2.06
CA ALA A 142 6.10 7.55 -0.90
C ALA A 142 7.56 7.16 -1.21
N PHE A 143 7.78 6.25 -2.15
CA PHE A 143 9.13 5.83 -2.56
C PHE A 143 9.84 6.85 -3.46
N TYR A 144 9.12 7.80 -4.06
CA TYR A 144 9.66 8.70 -5.09
C TYR A 144 9.42 10.18 -4.84
N TYR A 145 8.56 10.53 -3.90
CA TYR A 145 8.31 11.92 -3.53
C TYR A 145 9.45 12.49 -2.70
N THR A 146 9.49 13.81 -2.63
CA THR A 146 10.40 14.56 -1.75
C THR A 146 9.62 15.10 -0.56
N MET A 147 10.20 14.99 0.62
CA MET A 147 9.68 15.62 1.83
C MET A 147 9.92 17.14 1.81
N LYS A 148 9.41 17.84 2.83
CA LYS A 148 9.57 19.30 3.01
C LYS A 148 11.03 19.76 3.03
N ASP A 149 11.97 18.91 3.42
CA ASP A 149 13.42 19.19 3.41
C ASP A 149 14.09 18.94 2.05
N GLY A 150 13.30 18.66 1.00
CA GLY A 150 13.76 18.39 -0.36
C GLY A 150 14.36 17.00 -0.58
N LYS A 151 14.32 16.10 0.43
CA LYS A 151 14.92 14.77 0.35
C LYS A 151 13.86 13.67 0.28
N PRO A 152 14.08 12.60 -0.51
CA PRO A 152 13.21 11.43 -0.50
C PRO A 152 13.31 10.65 0.82
N ALA A 153 12.40 9.70 1.04
CA ALA A 153 12.51 8.78 2.17
C ALA A 153 13.73 7.84 2.04
N PHE A 154 13.97 7.35 0.82
CA PHE A 154 15.10 6.49 0.49
C PHE A 154 16.03 7.17 -0.53
N THR A 155 17.33 7.03 -0.31
CA THR A 155 18.36 7.41 -1.28
C THR A 155 18.33 6.48 -2.50
N TYR A 156 19.01 6.87 -3.58
CA TYR A 156 19.13 6.01 -4.77
C TYR A 156 19.70 4.62 -4.46
N LYS A 157 20.73 4.55 -3.60
CA LYS A 157 21.37 3.28 -3.22
C LYS A 157 20.40 2.40 -2.44
N GLN A 158 19.61 2.98 -1.53
CA GLN A 158 18.59 2.25 -0.78
C GLN A 158 17.42 1.82 -1.68
N LEU A 159 16.95 2.66 -2.59
CA LEU A 159 15.95 2.22 -3.58
C LEU A 159 16.46 1.06 -4.43
N ARG A 160 17.75 1.07 -4.82
CA ARG A 160 18.36 -0.06 -5.51
C ARG A 160 18.39 -1.32 -4.64
N LEU A 161 18.73 -1.19 -3.36
CA LEU A 161 18.68 -2.28 -2.38
C LEU A 161 17.26 -2.87 -2.27
N LEU A 162 16.24 -2.02 -2.13
CA LEU A 162 14.84 -2.47 -2.10
C LEU A 162 14.45 -3.22 -3.37
N LEU A 163 14.91 -2.73 -4.53
CA LEU A 163 14.66 -3.41 -5.80
C LEU A 163 15.42 -4.75 -5.94
N MET A 164 16.50 -4.98 -5.19
CA MET A 164 17.18 -6.27 -5.14
C MET A 164 16.45 -7.31 -4.28
N SER A 165 15.54 -6.87 -3.41
CA SER A 165 14.67 -7.76 -2.63
C SER A 165 13.49 -8.30 -3.46
N GLU A 166 12.72 -9.20 -2.87
CA GLU A 166 11.43 -9.66 -3.44
C GLU A 166 10.26 -8.73 -3.09
N TYR A 167 10.51 -7.58 -2.43
CA TYR A 167 9.48 -6.64 -2.03
C TYR A 167 8.65 -6.16 -3.23
N ASN A 168 7.33 -6.25 -3.09
CA ASN A 168 6.40 -5.89 -4.14
C ASN A 168 5.27 -5.10 -3.51
N ILE A 169 5.24 -3.80 -3.77
CA ILE A 169 4.22 -2.88 -3.28
C ILE A 169 2.80 -3.31 -3.68
N ASN A 170 2.65 -4.09 -4.75
CA ASN A 170 1.37 -4.61 -5.21
C ASN A 170 1.04 -5.99 -4.62
N HIS A 171 1.80 -6.46 -3.62
CA HIS A 171 1.48 -7.67 -2.88
C HIS A 171 0.31 -7.41 -1.94
N GLY A 172 -0.51 -8.43 -1.67
CA GLY A 172 -1.77 -8.23 -0.95
C GLY A 172 -1.64 -7.82 0.52
N HIS A 173 -0.49 -8.06 1.15
CA HIS A 173 -0.19 -7.59 2.51
C HIS A 173 -0.13 -6.05 2.61
N ASN A 174 0.14 -5.35 1.50
CA ASN A 174 0.16 -3.89 1.42
C ASN A 174 -1.20 -3.27 1.02
N ILE A 175 -2.26 -4.09 0.94
CA ILE A 175 -3.55 -3.65 0.42
C ILE A 175 -4.62 -3.71 1.52
N ILE A 176 -5.35 -2.60 1.66
CA ILE A 176 -6.60 -2.52 2.41
C ILE A 176 -7.74 -2.19 1.44
N ASN A 177 -8.87 -2.88 1.55
CA ASN A 177 -10.05 -2.61 0.72
C ASN A 177 -10.95 -1.65 1.48
N LEU A 178 -11.11 -0.43 0.95
CA LEU A 178 -11.90 0.61 1.58
C LEU A 178 -13.22 0.81 0.84
N PRO A 179 -14.34 1.12 1.53
CA PRO A 179 -15.58 1.53 0.89
C PRO A 179 -15.36 2.67 -0.11
N ALA A 180 -15.97 2.59 -1.29
CA ALA A 180 -16.00 3.69 -2.25
C ALA A 180 -17.17 4.65 -2.00
N GLU A 181 -18.11 4.26 -1.13
CA GLU A 181 -19.36 4.97 -0.84
C GLU A 181 -19.51 5.20 0.66
N ASP A 182 -19.96 6.41 1.03
CA ASP A 182 -20.07 6.85 2.42
C ASP A 182 -21.00 5.96 3.25
N TRP A 183 -22.13 5.49 2.68
CA TRP A 183 -23.08 4.64 3.40
C TRP A 183 -22.49 3.30 3.86
N ALA A 184 -21.42 2.83 3.20
CA ALA A 184 -20.78 1.55 3.47
C ALA A 184 -19.66 1.64 4.53
N VAL A 185 -19.23 2.85 4.90
CA VAL A 185 -18.23 3.10 5.96
C VAL A 185 -18.58 2.43 7.31
N PRO A 186 -19.81 2.55 7.85
CA PRO A 186 -20.15 1.95 9.14
C PRO A 186 -20.22 0.42 9.13
N VAL A 187 -20.29 -0.23 7.96
CA VAL A 187 -20.47 -1.69 7.83
C VAL A 187 -19.28 -2.46 8.42
N HIS A 188 -18.06 -2.08 8.04
CA HIS A 188 -16.81 -2.67 8.57
C HIS A 188 -16.03 -1.69 9.46
N SER A 189 -16.64 -0.56 9.80
CA SER A 189 -15.99 0.56 10.49
C SER A 189 -14.67 1.00 9.82
N LEU A 190 -14.68 1.13 8.49
CA LEU A 190 -13.53 1.51 7.66
C LEU A 190 -13.81 2.84 6.96
N ILE A 191 -12.85 3.77 6.97
CA ILE A 191 -12.98 5.06 6.25
C ILE A 191 -13.24 4.87 4.75
N CYS A 192 -13.90 5.85 4.14
CA CYS A 192 -14.12 5.89 2.70
C CYS A 192 -12.78 6.04 1.94
N HIS A 193 -12.65 5.37 0.80
CA HIS A 193 -11.43 5.31 0.02
C HIS A 193 -10.97 6.72 -0.37
N PRO A 194 -9.72 7.09 -0.03
CA PRO A 194 -9.20 8.40 -0.37
C PRO A 194 -8.74 8.43 -1.81
N SER A 195 -9.28 9.36 -2.60
CA SER A 195 -8.78 9.60 -3.96
C SER A 195 -7.41 10.30 -3.97
N ASP A 196 -7.16 11.21 -3.02
CA ASP A 196 -5.91 11.99 -2.87
C ASP A 196 -5.57 12.10 -1.37
N HIS A 197 -4.30 11.85 -1.01
CA HIS A 197 -3.87 11.61 0.38
C HIS A 197 -2.40 12.05 0.64
N GLU A 198 -2.10 13.33 0.40
CA GLU A 198 -0.79 13.95 0.63
C GLU A 198 -0.33 13.86 2.10
N SER A 199 -1.18 14.24 3.06
CA SER A 199 -0.79 14.28 4.48
C SER A 199 -0.51 12.87 5.02
N TYR A 200 -1.30 11.89 4.60
CA TYR A 200 -1.06 10.48 4.84
C TYR A 200 0.26 10.01 4.18
N THR A 201 0.50 10.38 2.91
CA THR A 201 1.74 10.03 2.20
C THR A 201 2.97 10.58 2.94
N MET A 202 2.90 11.80 3.46
CA MET A 202 4.01 12.39 4.23
C MET A 202 4.29 11.60 5.51
N ARG A 203 3.24 11.17 6.23
CA ARG A 203 3.42 10.29 7.40
C ARG A 203 4.06 8.95 7.03
N VAL A 204 3.63 8.33 5.94
CA VAL A 204 4.27 7.11 5.42
C VAL A 204 5.75 7.34 5.15
N MET A 205 6.08 8.46 4.50
CA MET A 205 7.46 8.80 4.18
C MET A 205 8.32 9.07 5.44
N ASP A 206 7.75 9.66 6.49
CA ASP A 206 8.43 9.85 7.77
C ASP A 206 8.78 8.51 8.44
N GLU A 207 7.87 7.53 8.41
CA GLU A 207 8.16 6.19 8.95
C GLU A 207 9.14 5.41 8.05
N MET A 208 9.01 5.52 6.72
CA MET A 208 9.99 4.98 5.78
C MET A 208 11.39 5.56 6.00
N ARG A 209 11.53 6.80 6.47
CA ARG A 209 12.84 7.37 6.84
C ARG A 209 13.47 6.66 8.03
N LYS A 210 12.68 6.12 8.95
CA LYS A 210 13.21 5.32 10.06
C LYS A 210 13.79 4.01 9.54
N VAL A 211 13.07 3.33 8.64
CA VAL A 211 13.59 2.16 7.91
C VAL A 211 14.87 2.52 7.15
N SER A 212 14.85 3.60 6.38
CA SER A 212 16.00 4.13 5.65
C SER A 212 17.20 4.37 6.56
N LYS A 213 17.00 4.98 7.73
CA LYS A 213 18.06 5.20 8.72
C LYS A 213 18.65 3.89 9.23
N ARG A 214 17.81 2.91 9.61
CA ARG A 214 18.26 1.57 10.04
C ARG A 214 19.08 0.88 8.96
N LEU A 215 18.61 0.89 7.71
CA LEU A 215 19.36 0.34 6.57
C LEU A 215 20.71 1.05 6.37
N GLN A 216 20.75 2.38 6.54
CA GLN A 216 21.98 3.14 6.40
C GLN A 216 22.99 2.85 7.52
N GLU A 217 22.52 2.59 8.75
CA GLU A 217 23.35 2.18 9.87
C GLU A 217 24.02 0.82 9.57
N VAL A 218 23.27 -0.15 9.04
CA VAL A 218 23.83 -1.45 8.62
C VAL A 218 24.84 -1.27 7.48
N ILE A 219 24.53 -0.45 6.48
CA ILE A 219 25.45 -0.15 5.37
C ILE A 219 26.76 0.50 5.89
N ASN A 220 26.65 1.40 6.86
CA ASN A 220 27.81 2.11 7.41
C ASN A 220 28.64 1.30 8.41
N SER A 221 28.10 0.20 8.94
CA SER A 221 28.79 -0.63 9.94
C SER A 221 30.06 -1.28 9.40
N GLY A 222 30.19 -1.42 8.08
CA GLY A 222 31.32 -2.11 7.43
C GLY A 222 31.26 -3.64 7.56
N GLU A 223 30.27 -4.18 8.28
CA GLU A 223 30.04 -5.62 8.40
C GLU A 223 29.53 -6.21 7.07
N PRO A 224 29.82 -7.49 6.79
CA PRO A 224 29.24 -8.18 5.64
C PRO A 224 27.72 -8.02 5.64
N HIS A 225 27.18 -7.43 4.57
CA HIS A 225 25.77 -7.06 4.49
C HIS A 225 24.80 -8.25 4.32
N GLY A 226 25.28 -9.50 4.38
CA GLY A 226 24.46 -10.72 4.41
C GLY A 226 23.23 -10.67 3.49
N ASP A 227 22.05 -10.80 4.09
CA ASP A 227 20.74 -10.76 3.42
C ASP A 227 20.01 -9.42 3.66
N LEU A 228 20.75 -8.31 3.59
CA LEU A 228 20.20 -6.95 3.75
C LEU A 228 18.99 -6.66 2.83
N PRO A 229 18.91 -7.16 1.58
CA PRO A 229 17.67 -7.04 0.79
C PRO A 229 16.45 -7.67 1.47
N GLU A 230 16.60 -8.85 2.08
CA GLU A 230 15.50 -9.52 2.79
C GLU A 230 15.18 -8.82 4.11
N THR A 231 16.18 -8.31 4.82
CA THR A 231 15.94 -7.45 6.00
C THR A 231 15.13 -6.21 5.60
N ALA A 232 15.45 -5.59 4.46
CA ALA A 232 14.69 -4.45 3.96
C ALA A 232 13.26 -4.82 3.52
N PHE A 233 13.05 -6.05 3.03
CA PHE A 233 11.72 -6.59 2.74
C PHE A 233 10.89 -6.72 4.02
N GLU A 234 11.42 -7.37 5.04
CA GLU A 234 10.70 -7.59 6.31
C GLU A 234 10.41 -6.26 7.02
N GLU A 235 11.36 -5.33 7.05
CA GLU A 235 11.16 -3.99 7.62
C GLU A 235 10.05 -3.18 6.93
N LEU A 236 9.89 -3.34 5.60
CA LEU A 236 8.78 -2.71 4.88
C LEU A 236 7.46 -3.44 5.14
N LYS A 237 7.49 -4.78 5.29
CA LYS A 237 6.31 -5.58 5.60
C LYS A 237 5.79 -5.32 7.02
N ASP A 238 6.68 -5.15 8.00
CA ASP A 238 6.32 -4.72 9.35
C ASP A 238 5.70 -3.32 9.32
N LEU A 239 6.27 -2.41 8.53
CA LEU A 239 5.69 -1.08 8.35
C LEU A 239 4.30 -1.11 7.72
N GLU A 240 4.02 -2.05 6.82
CA GLU A 240 2.67 -2.26 6.28
C GLU A 240 1.67 -2.75 7.33
N GLU A 241 2.11 -3.53 8.31
CA GLU A 241 1.26 -3.93 9.45
C GLU A 241 1.01 -2.73 10.37
N ASP A 242 2.03 -1.93 10.69
CA ASP A 242 1.84 -0.69 11.47
C ASP A 242 0.81 0.25 10.83
N PHE A 243 0.87 0.40 9.50
CA PHE A 243 -0.10 1.23 8.77
C PHE A 243 -1.47 0.58 8.66
N TRP A 244 -1.55 -0.75 8.63
CA TRP A 244 -2.84 -1.43 8.75
C TRP A 244 -3.51 -1.11 10.07
N GLU A 245 -2.80 -1.30 11.18
CA GLU A 245 -3.32 -1.05 12.53
C GLU A 245 -3.72 0.42 12.69
N PHE A 246 -2.88 1.34 12.20
CA PHE A 246 -3.17 2.77 12.19
C PHE A 246 -4.47 3.09 11.44
N LEU A 247 -4.62 2.59 10.20
CA LEU A 247 -5.80 2.89 9.39
C LEU A 247 -7.08 2.29 9.98
N VAL A 248 -7.02 1.06 10.50
CA VAL A 248 -8.17 0.42 11.18
C VAL A 248 -8.53 1.17 12.46
N GLY A 249 -7.55 1.54 13.28
CA GLY A 249 -7.76 2.31 14.51
C GLY A 249 -8.36 3.69 14.24
N LEU A 250 -7.79 4.43 13.28
CA LEU A 250 -8.30 5.72 12.84
C LEU A 250 -9.74 5.60 12.32
N SER A 251 -10.02 4.59 11.49
CA SER A 251 -11.37 4.37 10.94
C SER A 251 -12.42 4.11 12.02
N ARG A 252 -12.12 3.22 12.98
CA ARG A 252 -13.02 2.93 14.10
C ARG A 252 -13.28 4.17 14.95
N ALA A 253 -12.25 4.96 15.24
CA ALA A 253 -12.40 6.19 16.03
C ALA A 253 -13.28 7.23 15.32
N ILE A 254 -13.13 7.37 13.99
CA ILE A 254 -13.94 8.26 13.17
C ILE A 254 -15.40 7.82 13.13
N VAL A 255 -15.65 6.53 12.87
CA VAL A 255 -17.01 5.97 12.83
C VAL A 255 -17.68 6.15 14.19
N MET A 256 -16.98 5.82 15.29
CA MET A 256 -17.50 5.98 16.65
C MET A 256 -17.83 7.44 17.00
N ALA A 257 -16.98 8.39 16.62
CA ALA A 257 -17.27 9.82 16.81
C ALA A 257 -18.53 10.22 16.04
N LYS A 258 -18.63 9.83 14.76
CA LYS A 258 -19.76 10.19 13.91
C LYS A 258 -21.09 9.60 14.42
N VAL A 259 -21.12 8.32 14.78
CA VAL A 259 -22.34 7.67 15.32
C VAL A 259 -22.77 8.23 16.68
N THR A 260 -21.84 8.84 17.43
CA THR A 260 -22.15 9.56 18.68
C THR A 260 -22.50 11.04 18.45
N GLY A 261 -22.61 11.46 17.19
CA GLY A 261 -23.04 12.82 16.81
C GLY A 261 -21.95 13.87 16.90
N VAL A 262 -20.67 13.48 16.98
CA VAL A 262 -19.54 14.41 17.09
C VAL A 262 -18.53 14.22 15.96
N ARG A 263 -17.74 15.24 15.69
CA ARG A 263 -16.61 15.14 14.75
C ARG A 263 -15.39 14.58 15.46
N PHE A 264 -14.66 13.69 14.81
CA PHE A 264 -13.39 13.19 15.33
C PHE A 264 -12.30 14.27 15.30
N THR A 265 -11.65 14.49 16.45
CA THR A 265 -10.52 15.44 16.62
C THR A 265 -9.35 14.81 17.37
N GLY A 266 -9.29 13.47 17.44
CA GLY A 266 -8.22 12.75 18.13
C GLY A 266 -6.93 12.63 17.31
N SER A 267 -5.99 11.82 17.82
CA SER A 267 -4.75 11.49 17.11
C SER A 267 -5.03 10.88 15.73
N GLY A 268 -4.38 11.40 14.69
CA GLY A 268 -4.59 10.99 13.31
C GLY A 268 -5.64 11.82 12.55
N SER A 269 -6.37 12.71 13.23
CA SER A 269 -7.34 13.61 12.59
C SER A 269 -6.68 14.59 11.60
N GLU A 270 -5.39 14.87 11.75
CA GLU A 270 -4.57 15.66 10.84
C GLU A 270 -4.40 15.01 9.44
N HIS A 271 -4.64 13.69 9.34
CA HIS A 271 -4.60 12.96 8.07
C HIS A 271 -5.98 12.79 7.44
N VAL A 272 -7.02 13.45 7.97
CA VAL A 272 -8.41 13.25 7.56
C VAL A 272 -9.02 14.58 7.17
N ARG A 273 -9.80 14.58 6.09
CA ARG A 273 -10.62 15.71 5.66
C ARG A 273 -12.08 15.31 5.54
N TYR A 274 -12.95 16.29 5.76
CA TYR A 274 -14.41 16.17 5.64
C TYR A 274 -14.96 16.96 4.46
N ALA A 275 -14.09 17.35 3.53
CA ALA A 275 -14.45 17.99 2.27
C ALA A 275 -13.57 17.42 1.15
N ASN A 276 -14.12 17.29 -0.04
CA ASN A 276 -13.42 16.86 -1.24
C ASN A 276 -12.35 17.89 -1.67
N LYS A 277 -11.62 17.60 -2.75
CA LYS A 277 -10.47 18.42 -3.19
C LYS A 277 -10.87 19.82 -3.65
N ASP A 278 -12.06 19.98 -4.25
CA ASP A 278 -12.57 21.27 -4.70
C ASP A 278 -13.29 22.06 -3.59
N GLY A 279 -13.50 21.45 -2.43
CA GLY A 279 -14.15 22.05 -1.26
C GLY A 279 -15.67 22.19 -1.38
N THR A 280 -16.29 21.66 -2.44
CA THR A 280 -17.73 21.80 -2.71
C THR A 280 -18.56 20.65 -2.17
N THR A 281 -18.00 19.44 -2.10
CA THR A 281 -18.69 18.25 -1.56
C THR A 281 -18.11 17.88 -0.21
N HIS A 282 -18.97 17.76 0.79
CA HIS A 282 -18.59 17.33 2.12
C HIS A 282 -18.62 15.81 2.24
N TYR A 283 -17.58 15.23 2.83
CA TYR A 283 -17.57 13.80 3.19
C TYR A 283 -18.33 13.63 4.50
N GLU A 284 -19.23 12.66 4.56
CA GLU A 284 -20.02 12.44 5.77
C GLU A 284 -19.18 11.84 6.89
N TRP A 285 -18.31 10.90 6.54
CA TRP A 285 -17.51 10.10 7.47
C TRP A 285 -16.05 10.56 7.55
N GLY A 286 -15.59 11.39 6.62
CA GLY A 286 -14.18 11.76 6.51
C GLY A 286 -13.37 10.73 5.73
N SER A 287 -12.35 11.21 5.01
CA SER A 287 -11.47 10.40 4.16
C SER A 287 -10.03 10.88 4.34
N LEU A 288 -9.03 10.03 4.01
CA LEU A 288 -7.64 10.46 4.12
C LEU A 288 -7.36 11.70 3.26
N TRP A 289 -6.43 12.50 3.75
CA TRP A 289 -5.90 13.71 3.13
C TRP A 289 -4.39 13.64 2.94
#